data_AF-A0A382NKH8-F1
#
_entry.id   AF-A0A382NKH8-F1
#
_cell.length_a   1.000
_cell.length_b   1.000
_cell.length_c   1.000
_cell.angle_alpha   90.00
_cell.angle_beta   90.00
_cell.angle_gamma   90.00
#
_symmetry.space_group_name_H-M   'P 1'
#
loop_
_entity.id
_entity.type
_entity.pdbx_description
1 polymer ?
#
loop_
_entity_poly.entity_id
_entity_poly.type
_entity_poly.pdbx_seq_one_letter_code
_entity_poly.pdbx_strand_id
1 'polypeptide(L)'
;MDEGQKNHLKAYGIAYYTLQNDIKVDWLLNYRGGSFLIKHYTEIENECSIRGVSYEIIADVQSTQILTSIASPEVNQDVVRLEKAPKVAIYSPKNKQPWDDAVTLALKYAEIPYQVVYDQEVLSGMLPLFDWLHLHHEDFTGQYGKFYISFKNATWYKEQKRMYEQSAKNAGFPKVSQHKLAVAKKIK
;
A
#
# COMPACT_ATOMS: atom_id res chain seq x y z
N MET A 1 1.83 -17.36 -1.70
CA MET A 1 2.87 -17.89 -0.80
C MET A 1 2.64 -19.37 -0.60
N ASP A 2 3.71 -20.14 -0.45
CA ASP A 2 3.62 -21.58 -0.16
C ASP A 2 2.92 -21.85 1.18
N GLU A 3 2.42 -23.08 1.35
CA GLU A 3 1.65 -23.48 2.56
C GLU A 3 2.50 -23.50 3.84
N GLY A 4 3.82 -23.40 3.73
CA GLY A 4 4.75 -23.40 4.87
C GLY A 4 4.91 -22.05 5.58
N GLN A 5 4.49 -20.95 4.94
CA GLN A 5 4.59 -19.62 5.54
C GLN A 5 3.47 -19.36 6.56
N LYS A 6 3.85 -19.16 7.82
CA LYS A 6 2.91 -18.90 8.93
C LYS A 6 2.28 -17.51 8.88
N ASN A 7 2.99 -16.50 8.34
CA ASN A 7 2.48 -15.14 8.30
C ASN A 7 2.97 -14.35 7.06
N HIS A 8 2.27 -14.56 5.94
CA HIS A 8 2.63 -13.93 4.67
C HIS A 8 2.50 -12.41 4.68
N LEU A 9 1.48 -11.82 5.33
CA LEU A 9 1.32 -10.37 5.39
C LEU A 9 2.44 -9.71 6.20
N LYS A 10 2.85 -10.32 7.34
CA LYS A 10 4.00 -9.84 8.11
C LYS A 10 5.32 -9.99 7.35
N ALA A 11 5.45 -10.95 6.44
CA ALA A 11 6.65 -11.10 5.62
C ALA A 11 6.91 -9.87 4.74
N TYR A 12 5.87 -9.23 4.18
CA TYR A 12 6.01 -7.93 3.51
C TYR A 12 6.50 -6.83 4.46
N GLY A 13 6.04 -6.88 5.72
CA GLY A 13 6.53 -6.01 6.80
C GLY A 13 8.02 -6.19 7.09
N ILE A 14 8.51 -7.43 7.13
CA ILE A 14 9.94 -7.74 7.29
C ILE A 14 10.74 -7.21 6.10
N ALA A 15 10.26 -7.42 4.87
CA ALA A 15 10.92 -6.89 3.68
C ALA A 15 11.01 -5.35 3.74
N TYR A 16 9.92 -4.68 4.14
CA TYR A 16 9.91 -3.23 4.33
C TYR A 16 10.89 -2.79 5.42
N TYR A 17 10.85 -3.42 6.59
CA TYR A 17 11.76 -3.15 7.71
C TYR A 17 13.23 -3.32 7.29
N THR A 18 13.53 -4.37 6.52
CA THR A 18 14.87 -4.61 5.99
C THR A 18 15.33 -3.44 5.11
N LEU A 19 14.46 -2.97 4.21
CA LEU A 19 14.74 -1.81 3.35
C LEU A 19 14.89 -0.50 4.13
N GLN A 20 14.23 -0.35 5.29
CA GLN A 20 14.41 0.81 6.17
C GLN A 20 15.79 0.86 6.83
N ASN A 21 16.46 -0.29 6.92
CA ASN A 21 17.83 -0.41 7.43
C ASN A 21 18.88 -0.38 6.30
N ASP A 22 18.51 0.16 5.12
CA ASP A 22 19.36 0.25 3.92
C ASP A 22 19.90 -1.10 3.42
N ILE A 23 19.20 -2.20 3.75
CA ILE A 23 19.54 -3.55 3.30
C ILE A 23 18.66 -3.90 2.09
N LYS A 24 19.30 -4.30 0.99
CA LYS A 24 18.62 -4.73 -0.23
C LYS A 24 17.89 -6.05 -0.04
N VAL A 25 16.74 -6.17 -0.71
CA VAL A 25 15.90 -7.38 -0.70
C VAL A 25 15.70 -7.84 -2.14
N ASP A 26 15.91 -9.12 -2.41
CA ASP A 26 15.54 -9.74 -3.67
C ASP A 26 14.14 -10.35 -3.54
N TRP A 27 13.17 -9.81 -4.26
CA TRP A 27 11.83 -10.38 -4.34
C TRP A 27 11.78 -11.42 -5.45
N LEU A 28 11.66 -12.68 -5.06
CA LEU A 28 11.61 -13.83 -5.95
C LEU A 28 10.17 -14.07 -6.40
N LEU A 29 9.79 -13.47 -7.53
CA LEU A 29 8.45 -13.55 -8.10
C LEU A 29 8.13 -14.99 -8.51
N ASN A 30 6.95 -15.47 -8.10
CA ASN A 30 6.44 -16.83 -8.33
C ASN A 30 7.32 -17.98 -7.81
N TYR A 31 8.48 -17.71 -7.23
CA TYR A 31 9.25 -18.70 -6.48
C TYR A 31 8.64 -18.87 -5.09
N ARG A 32 8.19 -20.09 -4.76
CA ARG A 32 7.46 -20.42 -3.51
C ARG A 32 6.33 -19.43 -3.19
N GLY A 33 5.65 -18.97 -4.24
CA GLY A 33 4.53 -18.04 -4.15
C GLY A 33 4.91 -16.61 -3.74
N GLY A 34 6.15 -16.18 -4.01
CA GLY A 34 6.64 -14.80 -3.84
C GLY A 34 7.53 -14.61 -2.62
N SER A 35 8.68 -15.31 -2.56
CA SER A 35 9.61 -15.23 -1.42
C SER A 35 10.52 -14.00 -1.44
N PHE A 36 11.02 -13.62 -0.27
CA PHE A 36 12.07 -12.60 -0.13
C PHE A 36 13.39 -13.27 0.20
N LEU A 37 14.42 -12.97 -0.59
CA LEU A 37 15.80 -13.35 -0.36
C LEU A 37 16.56 -12.15 0.19
N ILE A 38 17.18 -12.33 1.35
CA ILE A 38 17.89 -11.29 2.10
C ILE A 38 19.21 -11.91 2.54
N LYS A 39 20.30 -11.13 2.53
CA LYS A 39 21.53 -11.58 3.19
C LYS A 39 21.25 -11.86 4.67
N HIS A 40 21.92 -12.86 5.23
CA HIS A 40 21.70 -13.21 6.63
C HIS A 40 22.22 -12.09 7.55
N TYR A 41 21.34 -11.59 8.39
CA TYR A 41 21.61 -10.67 9.49
C TYR A 41 20.83 -11.16 10.71
N THR A 42 21.49 -11.28 11.85
CA THR A 42 20.87 -11.79 13.09
C THR A 42 19.69 -10.91 13.54
N GLU A 43 19.76 -9.61 13.27
CA GLU A 43 18.69 -8.66 13.58
C GLU A 43 17.41 -8.96 12.79
N ILE A 44 17.53 -9.24 11.48
CA ILE A 44 16.37 -9.57 10.63
C ILE A 44 15.81 -10.94 11.00
N GLU A 45 16.66 -11.91 11.33
CA GLU A 45 16.25 -13.22 11.82
C GLU A 45 15.40 -13.11 13.11
N ASN A 46 15.87 -12.31 14.07
CA ASN A 46 15.16 -12.07 15.31
C ASN A 46 13.80 -11.40 15.05
N GLU A 47 13.74 -10.42 14.15
CA GLU A 47 12.48 -9.77 13.76
C GLU A 47 11.50 -10.74 13.10
N CYS A 48 11.96 -11.65 12.25
CA CYS A 48 11.11 -12.72 11.71
C CYS A 48 10.50 -13.56 12.84
N SER A 49 11.31 -13.95 13.82
CA SER A 49 10.86 -14.73 14.98
C SER A 49 9.83 -13.98 15.83
N ILE A 50 10.10 -12.70 16.14
CA ILE A 50 9.22 -11.83 16.92
C ILE A 50 7.87 -11.64 16.21
N ARG A 51 7.88 -11.48 14.89
CA ARG A 51 6.67 -11.23 14.08
C ARG A 51 5.99 -12.50 13.57
N GLY A 52 6.51 -13.68 13.92
CA GLY A 52 5.94 -14.98 13.55
C GLY A 52 6.02 -15.30 12.05
N VAL A 53 7.06 -14.82 11.37
CA VAL A 53 7.32 -15.07 9.95
C VAL A 53 8.28 -16.26 9.83
N SER A 54 7.89 -17.27 9.06
CA SER A 54 8.76 -18.41 8.76
C SER A 54 9.94 -17.95 7.88
N TYR A 55 11.15 -18.44 8.16
CA TYR A 55 12.36 -18.18 7.40
C TYR A 55 13.23 -19.45 7.30
N GLU A 56 14.14 -19.46 6.34
CA GLU A 56 15.14 -20.51 6.13
C GLU A 56 16.51 -19.86 5.91
N ILE A 57 17.52 -20.32 6.65
CA ILE A 57 18.91 -19.92 6.42
C ILE A 57 19.50 -20.91 5.42
N ILE A 58 20.02 -20.39 4.31
CA ILE A 58 20.60 -21.17 3.22
C ILE A 58 22.04 -20.76 2.98
N ALA A 59 22.86 -21.67 2.48
CA ALA A 59 24.23 -21.36 2.08
C ALA A 59 24.26 -20.56 0.77
N ASP A 60 25.34 -19.81 0.53
CA ASP A 60 25.53 -19.00 -0.70
C ASP A 60 25.44 -19.83 -1.99
N VAL A 61 25.86 -21.10 -1.94
CA VAL A 61 25.73 -22.02 -3.07
C VAL A 61 24.26 -22.31 -3.38
N GLN A 62 23.42 -22.48 -2.36
CA GLN A 62 21.99 -22.72 -2.52
C GLN A 62 21.26 -21.48 -3.03
N SER A 63 21.59 -20.28 -2.52
CA SER A 63 21.00 -19.04 -3.02
C SER A 63 21.35 -18.82 -4.50
N THR A 64 22.59 -19.08 -4.90
CA THR A 64 23.02 -19.02 -6.31
C THR A 64 22.25 -20.01 -7.19
N GLN A 65 22.02 -21.24 -6.72
CA GLN A 65 21.22 -22.24 -7.42
C GLN A 65 19.77 -21.79 -7.61
N ILE A 66 19.16 -21.21 -6.56
CA ILE A 66 17.80 -20.67 -6.63
C ILE A 66 17.73 -19.57 -7.70
N LEU A 67 18.62 -18.57 -7.62
CA LEU A 67 18.65 -17.47 -8.59
C LEU A 67 18.87 -17.97 -10.03
N THR A 68 19.74 -18.96 -10.22
CA THR A 68 19.99 -19.58 -11.53
C THR A 68 18.75 -20.30 -12.05
N SER A 69 18.01 -21.00 -11.18
CA SER A 69 16.76 -21.67 -11.57
C SER A 69 15.66 -20.70 -11.98
N ILE A 70 15.54 -19.57 -11.27
CA ILE A 70 14.58 -18.50 -11.57
C ILE A 70 14.91 -17.84 -12.92
N ALA A 71 16.19 -17.66 -13.22
CA ALA A 71 16.64 -17.07 -14.48
C ALA A 71 16.43 -17.97 -15.71
N SER A 72 15.97 -19.22 -15.52
CA SER A 72 15.67 -20.12 -16.65
C SER A 72 14.49 -19.58 -17.47
N PRO A 73 14.63 -19.39 -18.80
CA PRO A 73 13.54 -18.92 -19.65
C PRO A 73 12.32 -19.85 -19.69
N GLU A 74 12.47 -21.09 -19.24
CA GLU A 74 11.41 -22.11 -19.24
C GLU A 74 10.48 -22.01 -18.03
N VAL A 75 10.82 -21.17 -17.04
CA VAL A 75 10.07 -21.05 -15.78
C VAL A 75 9.47 -19.64 -15.67
N ASN A 76 8.20 -19.54 -15.29
CA ASN A 76 7.51 -18.26 -15.10
C ASN A 76 7.85 -17.63 -13.73
N GLN A 77 9.12 -17.32 -13.51
CA GLN A 77 9.66 -16.70 -12.29
C GLN A 77 10.58 -15.52 -12.66
N ASP A 78 10.79 -14.61 -11.72
CA ASP A 78 11.67 -13.45 -11.92
C ASP A 78 12.23 -12.94 -10.59
N VAL A 79 13.27 -12.11 -10.62
CA VAL A 79 13.88 -11.50 -9.43
C VAL A 79 13.81 -9.98 -9.54
N VAL A 80 13.09 -9.36 -8.61
CA VAL A 80 13.03 -7.90 -8.49
C VAL A 80 13.88 -7.44 -7.30
N ARG A 81 14.96 -6.72 -7.59
CA ARG A 81 15.81 -6.07 -6.59
C ARG A 81 15.10 -4.86 -5.98
N LEU A 82 14.83 -4.90 -4.68
CA LEU A 82 14.32 -3.78 -3.91
C LEU A 82 15.47 -3.10 -3.16
N GLU A 83 15.60 -1.78 -3.32
CA GLU A 83 16.75 -1.03 -2.80
C GLU A 83 16.40 -0.01 -1.72
N LYS A 84 15.16 0.47 -1.68
CA LYS A 84 14.74 1.53 -0.77
C LYS A 84 13.30 1.32 -0.30
N ALA A 85 13.04 1.58 0.98
CA ALA A 85 11.70 1.58 1.54
C ALA A 85 10.90 2.78 0.98
N PRO A 86 9.75 2.54 0.31
CA PRO A 86 8.95 3.62 -0.25
C PRO A 86 8.19 4.39 0.85
N LYS A 87 8.06 5.70 0.66
CA LYS A 87 7.11 6.54 1.41
C LYS A 87 5.72 6.37 0.80
N VAL A 88 4.79 5.83 1.57
CA VAL A 88 3.43 5.50 1.11
C VAL A 88 2.43 6.57 1.56
N ALA A 89 1.66 7.10 0.62
CA ALA A 89 0.49 7.92 0.87
C ALA A 89 -0.80 7.13 0.61
N ILE A 90 -1.79 7.30 1.49
CA ILE A 90 -3.14 6.78 1.31
C ILE A 90 -4.08 7.97 1.12
N TYR A 91 -4.70 8.06 -0.05
CA TYR A 91 -5.76 9.03 -0.28
C TYR A 91 -7.04 8.55 0.39
N SER A 92 -7.46 9.22 1.47
CA SER A 92 -8.66 8.84 2.22
C SER A 92 -9.21 10.03 3.01
N PRO A 93 -10.54 10.22 3.08
CA PRO A 93 -11.13 11.25 3.92
C PRO A 93 -10.95 10.91 5.41
N LYS A 94 -10.73 11.95 6.23
CA LYS A 94 -10.43 11.81 7.67
C LYS A 94 -11.52 11.11 8.50
N ASN A 95 -12.73 11.01 7.98
CA ASN A 95 -13.89 10.40 8.64
C ASN A 95 -14.19 8.97 8.17
N LYS A 96 -13.36 8.37 7.28
CA LYS A 96 -13.51 6.98 6.85
C LYS A 96 -13.17 6.03 8.00
N GLN A 97 -13.92 4.96 8.19
CA GLN A 97 -13.62 4.01 9.26
C GLN A 97 -12.39 3.15 8.89
N PRO A 98 -11.52 2.79 9.85
CA PRO A 98 -10.28 2.08 9.57
C PRO A 98 -10.43 0.69 8.91
N TRP A 99 -11.60 0.06 9.01
CA TRP A 99 -11.88 -1.25 8.39
C TRP A 99 -12.49 -1.13 6.99
N ASP A 100 -12.84 0.07 6.53
CA ASP A 100 -13.45 0.30 5.22
C ASP A 100 -12.43 0.27 4.07
N ASP A 101 -11.14 0.04 4.38
CA ASP A 101 -10.05 0.02 3.42
C ASP A 101 -9.10 -1.14 3.72
N ALA A 102 -9.22 -2.19 2.89
CA ALA A 102 -8.42 -3.40 3.01
C ALA A 102 -6.91 -3.15 2.89
N VAL A 103 -6.50 -2.11 2.14
CA VAL A 103 -5.08 -1.76 2.00
C VAL A 103 -4.55 -1.17 3.28
N THR A 104 -5.28 -0.25 3.92
CA THR A 104 -4.84 0.30 5.22
C THR A 104 -4.79 -0.78 6.31
N LEU A 105 -5.72 -1.74 6.29
CA LEU A 105 -5.71 -2.88 7.20
C LEU A 105 -4.48 -3.77 6.97
N ALA A 106 -4.17 -4.09 5.70
CA ALA A 106 -3.01 -4.89 5.34
C ALA A 106 -1.70 -4.20 5.73
N LEU A 107 -1.54 -2.90 5.43
CA LEU A 107 -0.36 -2.12 5.80
C LEU A 107 -0.19 -2.05 7.32
N LYS A 108 -1.27 -1.79 8.06
CA LYS A 108 -1.24 -1.78 9.52
C LYS A 108 -0.86 -3.14 10.09
N TYR A 109 -1.44 -4.21 9.55
CA TYR A 109 -1.12 -5.57 9.97
C TYR A 109 0.34 -5.91 9.66
N ALA A 110 0.86 -5.53 8.51
CA ALA A 110 2.26 -5.68 8.12
C ALA A 110 3.21 -4.71 8.83
N GLU A 111 2.69 -3.76 9.62
CA GLU A 111 3.48 -2.69 10.28
C GLU A 111 4.25 -1.79 9.29
N ILE A 112 3.69 -1.58 8.11
CA ILE A 112 4.25 -0.66 7.10
C ILE A 112 3.66 0.74 7.35
N PRO A 113 4.50 1.75 7.63
CA PRO A 113 4.04 3.11 7.86
C PRO A 113 3.49 3.74 6.58
N TYR A 114 2.44 4.54 6.73
CA TYR A 114 1.85 5.33 5.66
C TYR A 114 1.32 6.66 6.19
N GLN A 115 1.15 7.63 5.30
CA GLN A 115 0.54 8.92 5.63
C GLN A 115 -0.81 9.05 4.92
N VAL A 116 -1.84 9.45 5.66
CA VAL A 116 -3.14 9.76 5.06
C VAL A 116 -3.10 11.18 4.49
N VAL A 117 -3.48 11.30 3.22
CA VAL A 117 -3.63 12.57 2.50
C VAL A 117 -5.04 12.66 1.93
N TYR A 118 -5.55 13.86 1.70
CA TYR A 118 -6.85 14.05 1.05
C TYR A 118 -6.82 15.25 0.10
N ASP A 119 -8.01 15.76 -0.27
CA ASP A 119 -8.20 16.84 -1.24
C ASP A 119 -7.24 18.02 -1.02
N GLN A 120 -7.14 18.52 0.22
CA GLN A 120 -6.37 19.72 0.52
C GLN A 120 -4.85 19.48 0.38
N GLU A 121 -4.35 18.36 0.90
CA GLU A 121 -2.94 18.00 0.81
C GLU A 121 -2.51 17.70 -0.64
N VAL A 122 -3.40 17.12 -1.45
CA VAL A 122 -3.15 16.92 -2.88
C VAL A 122 -3.10 18.26 -3.60
N LEU A 123 -4.09 19.13 -3.39
CA LEU A 123 -4.16 20.44 -4.05
C LEU A 123 -3.00 21.37 -3.66
N SER A 124 -2.47 21.25 -2.44
CA SER A 124 -1.27 21.99 -2.01
C SER A 124 0.04 21.47 -2.61
N GLY A 125 0.01 20.34 -3.32
CA GLY A 125 1.18 19.76 -3.98
C GLY A 125 2.06 18.93 -3.06
N MET A 126 1.49 18.27 -2.04
CA MET A 126 2.24 17.41 -1.10
C MET A 126 2.67 16.06 -1.71
N LEU A 127 2.06 15.63 -2.81
CA LEU A 127 2.27 14.30 -3.41
C LEU A 127 3.74 13.97 -3.79
N PRO A 128 4.58 14.90 -4.29
CA PRO A 128 5.98 14.62 -4.59
C PRO A 128 6.83 14.21 -3.38
N LEU A 129 6.32 14.32 -2.16
CA LEU A 129 7.00 13.84 -0.94
C LEU A 129 6.89 12.31 -0.77
N PHE A 130 6.06 11.64 -1.58
CA PHE A 130 5.77 10.22 -1.49
C PHE A 130 6.21 9.47 -2.75
N ASP A 131 6.62 8.22 -2.57
CA ASP A 131 7.00 7.34 -3.68
C ASP A 131 5.78 6.58 -4.24
N TRP A 132 4.76 6.36 -3.41
CA TRP A 132 3.54 5.61 -3.76
C TRP A 132 2.28 6.29 -3.24
N LEU A 133 1.21 6.24 -4.05
CA LEU A 133 -0.13 6.72 -3.68
C LEU A 133 -1.17 5.61 -3.89
N HIS A 134 -1.82 5.18 -2.81
CA HIS A 134 -3.03 4.37 -2.89
C HIS A 134 -4.26 5.27 -2.95
N LEU A 135 -5.20 4.96 -3.84
CA LEU A 135 -6.44 5.70 -4.01
C LEU A 135 -7.56 4.79 -4.54
N HIS A 136 -8.78 5.25 -4.38
CA HIS A 136 -9.98 4.60 -4.87
C HIS A 136 -10.56 5.44 -6.03
N HIS A 137 -10.75 4.83 -7.19
CA HIS A 137 -11.21 5.53 -8.40
C HIS A 137 -12.60 6.18 -8.20
N GLU A 138 -13.45 5.58 -7.37
CA GLU A 138 -14.78 6.08 -7.02
C GLU A 138 -14.77 7.45 -6.33
N ASP A 139 -13.67 7.81 -5.64
CA ASP A 139 -13.56 9.07 -4.90
C ASP A 139 -13.48 10.30 -5.83
N PHE A 140 -13.20 10.09 -7.12
CA PHE A 140 -13.00 11.16 -8.10
C PHE A 140 -14.23 11.41 -9.00
N THR A 141 -15.31 10.66 -8.80
CA THR A 141 -16.52 10.77 -9.61
C THR A 141 -17.30 12.07 -9.38
N GLY A 142 -17.17 12.68 -8.20
CA GLY A 142 -18.01 13.80 -7.76
C GLY A 142 -19.46 13.41 -7.49
N GLN A 143 -19.76 12.10 -7.56
CA GLN A 143 -21.05 11.55 -7.17
C GLN A 143 -21.05 11.38 -5.65
N TYR A 144 -22.17 11.65 -5.00
CA TYR A 144 -22.33 11.46 -3.56
C TYR A 144 -22.50 9.97 -3.19
N GLY A 145 -21.71 9.09 -3.80
CA GLY A 145 -21.78 7.62 -3.66
C GLY A 145 -22.89 6.94 -4.48
N LYS A 146 -22.81 5.60 -4.56
CA LYS A 146 -23.75 4.74 -5.31
C LYS A 146 -25.11 4.54 -4.61
N PHE A 147 -25.23 5.04 -3.38
CA PHE A 147 -26.29 4.73 -2.43
C PHE A 147 -27.45 5.72 -2.40
N TYR A 148 -27.50 6.68 -3.34
CA TYR A 148 -28.50 7.75 -3.34
C TYR A 148 -29.94 7.21 -3.30
N ILE A 149 -30.28 6.24 -4.16
CA ILE A 149 -31.66 5.72 -4.28
C ILE A 149 -32.14 5.14 -2.95
N SER A 150 -31.30 4.33 -2.30
CA SER A 150 -31.66 3.61 -1.08
C SER A 150 -31.53 4.46 0.19
N PHE A 151 -30.63 5.46 0.21
CA PHE A 151 -30.24 6.16 1.44
C PHE A 151 -30.33 7.69 1.39
N LYS A 152 -30.91 8.30 0.35
CA LYS A 152 -31.07 9.77 0.24
C LYS A 152 -31.65 10.46 1.48
N ASN A 153 -32.49 9.75 2.23
CA ASN A 153 -33.15 10.29 3.42
C ASN A 153 -32.38 10.04 4.72
N ALA A 154 -31.39 9.15 4.70
CA ALA A 154 -30.59 8.82 5.87
C ALA A 154 -29.72 10.00 6.31
N THR A 155 -29.64 10.23 7.61
CA THR A 155 -28.90 11.36 8.20
C THR A 155 -27.43 11.34 7.79
N TRP A 156 -26.77 10.18 7.89
CA TRP A 156 -25.36 10.01 7.52
C TRP A 156 -25.10 10.39 6.05
N TYR A 157 -26.05 10.08 5.15
CA TYR A 157 -25.92 10.38 3.73
C TYR A 157 -26.03 11.88 3.45
N LYS A 158 -27.00 12.55 4.10
CA LYS A 158 -27.17 14.01 4.02
C LYS A 158 -25.96 14.75 4.58
N GLU A 159 -25.41 14.28 5.69
CA GLU A 159 -24.21 14.84 6.31
C GLU A 159 -22.98 14.68 5.42
N GLN A 160 -22.76 13.48 4.86
CA GLN A 160 -21.67 13.23 3.92
C GLN A 160 -21.78 14.16 2.70
N LYS A 161 -22.99 14.29 2.12
CA LYS A 161 -23.24 15.23 1.02
C LYS A 161 -22.85 16.66 1.39
N ARG A 162 -23.29 17.13 2.57
CA ARG A 162 -22.97 18.47 3.08
C ARG A 162 -21.46 18.66 3.26
N MET A 163 -20.76 17.64 3.77
CA MET A 163 -19.30 17.70 3.94
C MET A 163 -18.57 17.83 2.61
N TYR A 164 -18.98 17.10 1.58
CA TYR A 164 -18.39 17.21 0.24
C TYR A 164 -18.64 18.59 -0.39
N GLU A 165 -19.86 19.12 -0.28
CA GLU A 165 -20.20 20.46 -0.77
C GLU A 165 -19.41 21.55 -0.02
N GLN A 166 -19.27 21.43 1.30
CA GLN A 166 -18.47 22.35 2.10
C GLN A 166 -16.98 22.29 1.73
N SER A 167 -16.44 21.08 1.54
CA SER A 167 -15.05 20.88 1.12
C SER A 167 -14.79 21.55 -0.23
N ALA A 168 -15.67 21.31 -1.22
CA ALA A 168 -15.58 21.95 -2.53
C ALA A 168 -15.64 23.47 -2.43
N LYS A 169 -16.58 24.02 -1.64
CA LYS A 169 -16.71 25.46 -1.44
C LYS A 169 -15.47 26.07 -0.78
N ASN A 170 -14.93 25.42 0.24
CA ASN A 170 -13.70 25.85 0.93
C ASN A 170 -12.49 25.84 -0.01
N ALA A 171 -12.44 24.90 -0.94
CA ALA A 171 -11.41 24.81 -1.97
C ALA A 171 -11.66 25.74 -3.18
N GLY A 172 -12.71 26.56 -3.16
CA GLY A 172 -13.00 27.53 -4.22
C GLY A 172 -13.77 26.98 -5.42
N PHE A 173 -14.38 25.80 -5.31
CA PHE A 173 -15.13 25.17 -6.40
C PHE A 173 -16.65 25.28 -6.18
N PRO A 174 -17.42 25.64 -7.22
CA PRO A 174 -18.87 25.74 -7.13
C PRO A 174 -19.57 24.37 -7.17
N LYS A 175 -18.87 23.30 -7.61
CA LYS A 175 -19.41 21.93 -7.68
C LYS A 175 -18.40 20.92 -7.15
N VAL A 176 -18.90 19.89 -6.46
CA VAL A 176 -18.08 18.77 -5.97
C VAL A 176 -17.38 18.04 -7.11
N SER A 177 -18.05 17.85 -8.25
CA SER A 177 -17.44 17.23 -9.43
C SER A 177 -16.28 18.04 -10.00
N GLN A 178 -16.34 19.38 -9.97
CA GLN A 178 -15.24 20.23 -10.39
C GLN A 178 -14.08 20.18 -9.41
N HIS A 179 -14.38 20.14 -8.11
CA HIS A 179 -13.37 19.94 -7.07
C HIS A 179 -12.63 18.61 -7.25
N LYS A 180 -13.36 17.51 -7.38
CA LYS A 180 -12.77 16.17 -7.58
C LYS A 180 -12.01 16.05 -8.91
N LEU A 181 -12.47 16.71 -9.97
CA LEU A 181 -11.72 16.81 -11.23
C LEU A 181 -10.38 17.54 -11.03
N ALA A 182 -10.35 18.63 -10.25
CA ALA A 182 -9.12 19.36 -9.98
C ALA A 182 -8.11 18.52 -9.18
N VAL A 183 -8.58 17.78 -8.17
CA VAL A 183 -7.75 16.82 -7.41
C VAL A 183 -7.19 15.74 -8.34
N ALA A 184 -8.03 15.10 -9.16
CA ALA A 184 -7.59 14.07 -10.11
C ALA A 184 -6.54 14.60 -11.11
N LYS A 185 -6.72 15.83 -11.60
CA LYS A 185 -5.75 16.50 -12.48
C LYS A 185 -4.42 16.80 -11.80
N LYS A 186 -4.42 16.98 -10.47
CA LYS A 186 -3.22 17.26 -9.69
C LYS A 186 -2.43 15.99 -9.35
N ILE A 187 -3.10 14.84 -9.34
CA ILE A 187 -2.46 13.52 -9.13
C ILE A 187 -1.70 13.07 -10.38
N LYS A 188 -2.21 13.40 -11.58
CA LYS A 188 -1.57 13.07 -12.87
C LYS A 188 -0.34 13.94 -13.13
#